data_AF-A0A367XLM1-F1
#
_entry.id   AF-A0A367XLM1-F1
#
_cell.length_a   1.000
_cell.length_b   1.000
_cell.length_c   1.000
_cell.angle_alpha   90.00
_cell.angle_beta   90.00
_cell.angle_gamma   90.00
#
_symmetry.space_group_name_H-M   'P 1'
#
loop_
_entity.id
_entity.type
_entity.pdbx_description
1 polymer ?
#
loop_
_entity_poly.entity_id
_entity_poly.type
_entity_poly.pdbx_seq_one_letter_code
_entity_poly.pdbx_strand_id
1 'polypeptide(L)'
;MQDQTKPQSDLDHSKEMSNSKSLKLVPPLNFSLVENGIYRSGFPMPINYPFLQQLNLKTIIYLGDLGHEERKNGKLKKKDKHGTTEIMNNYLDWIKNDTGIQFHNLLFESSQEPFNKPQDIEQATKSLTIALQLILNKQNHPILIHSNKGKHRTGVLIGLMRKVLQGWCLSGIFEEYEKFAMGKSEYDLELIELWQPELYVDDNNKPDFVRT
;
A
#
# COMPACT_ATOMS: atom_id res chain seq x y z
N MET A 1 -64.30 29.75 42.67
CA MET A 1 -64.07 28.32 42.41
C MET A 1 -63.05 28.24 41.29
N GLN A 2 -62.00 27.46 41.54
CA GLN A 2 -60.81 27.35 40.71
C GLN A 2 -61.16 26.63 39.41
N ASP A 3 -60.74 27.17 38.27
CA ASP A 3 -60.39 26.35 37.13
C ASP A 3 -59.20 26.98 36.40
N GLN A 4 -58.09 26.24 36.38
CA GLN A 4 -56.81 26.66 35.84
C GLN A 4 -56.71 26.18 34.40
N THR A 5 -56.95 27.05 33.43
CA THR A 5 -56.53 26.82 32.04
C THR A 5 -55.07 27.23 31.88
N LYS A 6 -54.17 26.25 31.89
CA LYS A 6 -52.75 26.37 31.49
C LYS A 6 -52.65 26.83 30.02
N PRO A 7 -51.65 27.66 29.65
CA PRO A 7 -51.31 27.90 28.27
C PRO A 7 -50.56 26.70 27.68
N GLN A 8 -50.85 26.47 26.40
CA GLN A 8 -50.20 25.56 25.46
C GLN A 8 -48.68 25.79 25.45
N SER A 9 -47.89 24.76 25.78
CA SER A 9 -46.44 24.77 25.64
C SER A 9 -46.01 23.61 24.74
N ASP A 10 -45.70 23.95 23.50
CA ASP A 10 -44.66 23.38 22.63
C ASP A 10 -44.39 21.88 22.77
N LEU A 11 -45.16 21.12 22.00
CA LEU A 11 -44.84 19.76 21.61
C LEU A 11 -43.62 19.76 20.68
N ASP A 12 -42.57 19.09 21.16
CA ASP A 12 -41.78 18.12 20.40
C ASP A 12 -40.76 18.65 19.38
N HIS A 13 -39.63 19.17 19.89
CA HIS A 13 -38.40 19.36 19.12
C HIS A 13 -37.14 18.86 19.85
N SER A 14 -37.23 17.73 20.57
CA SER A 14 -36.06 17.19 21.29
C SER A 14 -35.96 15.66 21.27
N LYS A 15 -36.20 15.03 20.12
CA LYS A 15 -35.93 13.59 19.92
C LYS A 15 -35.34 13.27 18.53
N GLU A 16 -34.26 13.95 18.15
CA GLU A 16 -33.30 13.38 17.20
C GLU A 16 -31.88 13.59 17.71
N MET A 17 -31.57 12.96 18.86
CA MET A 17 -30.19 12.85 19.32
C MET A 17 -29.56 11.60 18.70
N SER A 18 -28.95 11.83 17.54
CA SER A 18 -27.69 11.23 17.08
C SER A 18 -27.46 9.75 17.41
N ASN A 19 -28.01 8.84 16.61
CA ASN A 19 -27.43 7.50 16.47
C ASN A 19 -26.38 7.51 15.36
N SER A 20 -25.39 8.41 15.47
CA SER A 20 -24.20 8.35 14.63
C SER A 20 -23.34 7.21 15.15
N LYS A 21 -23.54 6.00 14.61
CA LYS A 21 -22.56 4.93 14.77
C LYS A 21 -21.25 5.45 14.19
N SER A 22 -20.30 5.79 15.04
CA SER A 22 -18.95 6.16 14.62
C SER A 22 -18.42 5.08 13.69
N LEU A 23 -18.10 5.42 12.44
CA LEU A 23 -17.49 4.50 11.49
C LEU A 23 -16.19 3.96 12.10
N LYS A 24 -16.13 2.64 12.31
CA LYS A 24 -14.94 1.99 12.87
C LYS A 24 -13.86 1.96 11.80
N LEU A 25 -12.90 2.87 11.89
CA LEU A 25 -11.75 2.91 10.99
C LEU A 25 -10.72 1.88 11.43
N VAL A 26 -10.41 0.92 10.55
CA VAL A 26 -9.44 -0.15 10.81
C VAL A 26 -8.31 -0.06 9.78
N PRO A 27 -7.08 0.28 10.17
CA PRO A 27 -5.96 0.28 9.24
C PRO A 27 -5.66 -1.15 8.75
N PRO A 28 -5.14 -1.32 7.50
CA PRO A 28 -4.72 -2.62 7.03
C PRO A 28 -3.56 -3.19 7.89
N LEU A 29 -3.32 -4.49 7.76
CA LEU A 29 -2.18 -5.16 8.40
C LEU A 29 -0.87 -4.42 8.11
N ASN A 30 0.02 -4.27 9.10
CA ASN A 30 1.34 -3.64 8.92
C ASN A 30 1.28 -2.21 8.33
N PHE A 31 0.18 -1.49 8.53
CA PHE A 31 0.06 -0.10 8.09
C PHE A 31 1.02 0.81 8.85
N SER A 32 1.69 1.73 8.14
CA SER A 32 2.48 2.81 8.73
C SER A 32 2.66 3.96 7.75
N LEU A 33 2.84 5.17 8.28
CA LEU A 33 3.46 6.27 7.53
C LEU A 33 4.93 5.92 7.28
N VAL A 34 5.42 6.13 6.06
CA VAL A 34 6.82 5.93 5.67
C VAL A 34 7.49 7.30 5.56
N GLU A 35 6.87 8.20 4.83
CA GLU A 35 7.31 9.58 4.61
C GLU A 35 6.06 10.42 4.38
N ASN A 36 6.14 11.75 4.46
CA ASN A 36 5.02 12.62 4.13
C ASN A 36 4.43 12.28 2.75
N GLY A 37 3.17 11.84 2.73
CA GLY A 37 2.48 11.40 1.51
C GLY A 37 2.88 10.02 0.99
N ILE A 38 3.59 9.20 1.77
CA ILE A 38 3.89 7.79 1.47
C ILE A 38 3.49 6.90 2.65
N TYR A 39 2.65 5.92 2.37
CA TYR A 39 2.18 4.94 3.33
C TYR A 39 2.60 3.54 2.90
N ARG A 40 2.71 2.63 3.87
CA ARG A 40 2.91 1.20 3.64
C ARG A 40 1.79 0.38 4.24
N SER A 41 1.52 -0.81 3.72
CA SER A 41 0.72 -1.83 4.39
C SER A 41 0.88 -3.24 3.81
N GLY A 42 0.23 -4.23 4.43
CA GLY A 42 -0.20 -5.47 3.80
C GLY A 42 -1.45 -5.27 2.94
N PHE A 43 -2.03 -6.37 2.45
CA PHE A 43 -3.12 -6.31 1.49
C PHE A 43 -4.39 -5.71 2.12
N PRO A 44 -4.96 -4.62 1.57
CA PRO A 44 -6.20 -4.05 2.07
C PRO A 44 -7.40 -4.99 1.88
N MET A 45 -8.17 -5.16 2.95
CA MET A 45 -9.44 -5.88 2.94
C MET A 45 -10.61 -4.88 3.04
N PRO A 46 -11.87 -5.26 2.73
CA PRO A 46 -13.01 -4.34 2.75
C PRO A 46 -13.20 -3.58 4.07
N ILE A 47 -12.87 -4.20 5.21
CA ILE A 47 -12.90 -3.55 6.53
C ILE A 47 -11.94 -2.34 6.63
N ASN A 48 -10.93 -2.27 5.77
CA ASN A 48 -9.92 -1.22 5.75
C ASN A 48 -10.27 -0.04 4.82
N TYR A 49 -11.18 -0.23 3.88
CA TYR A 49 -11.48 0.78 2.85
C TYR A 49 -11.94 2.12 3.44
N PRO A 50 -12.81 2.18 4.47
CA PRO A 50 -13.18 3.44 5.10
C PRO A 50 -11.99 4.19 5.70
N PHE A 51 -10.99 3.47 6.24
CA PHE A 51 -9.76 4.05 6.76
C PHE A 51 -8.89 4.60 5.62
N LEU A 52 -8.70 3.83 4.54
CA LEU A 52 -7.89 4.26 3.40
C LEU A 52 -8.48 5.46 2.67
N GLN A 53 -9.81 5.59 2.63
CA GLN A 53 -10.49 6.77 2.10
C GLN A 53 -10.11 8.05 2.85
N GLN A 54 -9.77 7.98 4.14
CA GLN A 54 -9.32 9.16 4.90
C GLN A 54 -7.94 9.67 4.46
N LEU A 55 -7.13 8.82 3.81
CA LEU A 55 -5.79 9.19 3.36
C LEU A 55 -5.79 9.97 2.04
N ASN A 56 -6.94 10.04 1.35
CA ASN A 56 -7.09 10.67 0.03
C ASN A 56 -5.98 10.25 -0.95
N LEU A 57 -5.72 8.93 -1.00
CA LEU A 57 -4.69 8.37 -1.87
C LEU A 57 -4.97 8.75 -3.32
N LYS A 58 -3.91 9.08 -4.06
CA LYS A 58 -3.97 9.22 -5.52
C LYS A 58 -3.45 7.99 -6.23
N THR A 59 -2.48 7.31 -5.62
CA THR A 59 -1.80 6.17 -6.23
C THR A 59 -1.67 5.02 -5.25
N ILE A 60 -1.90 3.81 -5.73
CA ILE A 60 -1.60 2.57 -5.02
C ILE A 60 -0.58 1.78 -5.84
N ILE A 61 0.51 1.38 -5.19
CA ILE A 61 1.53 0.50 -5.75
C ILE A 61 1.42 -0.85 -5.05
N TYR A 62 0.96 -1.87 -5.76
CA TYR A 62 0.98 -3.25 -5.30
C TYR A 62 2.22 -3.97 -5.83
N LEU A 63 3.00 -4.55 -4.91
CA LEU A 63 4.13 -5.41 -5.21
C LEU A 63 3.78 -6.86 -4.89
N GLY A 64 3.50 -7.64 -5.93
CA GLY A 64 3.28 -9.05 -5.75
C GLY A 64 2.98 -9.83 -7.02
N ASP A 65 2.62 -11.09 -6.84
CA ASP A 65 2.37 -12.09 -7.88
C ASP A 65 0.88 -12.20 -8.24
N LEU A 66 0.01 -11.60 -7.43
CA LEU A 66 -1.44 -11.67 -7.64
C LEU A 66 -1.85 -10.86 -8.87
N GLY A 67 -2.63 -11.47 -9.76
CA GLY A 67 -3.06 -10.88 -11.03
C GLY A 67 -2.08 -11.08 -12.20
N HIS A 68 -0.91 -11.68 -11.95
CA HIS A 68 0.05 -12.08 -12.98
C HIS A 68 0.00 -13.60 -13.17
N GLU A 69 -1.13 -14.13 -13.63
CA GLU A 69 -1.23 -15.57 -13.93
C GLU A 69 -0.53 -15.90 -15.25
N GLU A 70 0.65 -16.53 -15.18
CA GLU A 70 1.23 -17.18 -16.36
C GLU A 70 0.41 -18.42 -16.76
N ARG A 71 -0.07 -18.43 -18.00
CA ARG A 71 -0.60 -19.65 -18.64
C ARG A 71 0.56 -20.63 -18.90
N LYS A 72 0.94 -21.45 -17.92
CA LYS A 72 1.86 -22.57 -18.20
C LYS A 72 1.10 -23.70 -18.92
N ASN A 73 1.51 -23.99 -20.16
CA ASN A 73 0.99 -25.08 -21.00
C ASN A 73 -0.54 -25.09 -21.22
N GLY A 74 -1.17 -23.93 -21.39
CA GLY A 74 -2.60 -23.83 -21.74
C GLY A 74 -3.58 -24.35 -20.68
N LYS A 75 -3.09 -24.69 -19.47
CA LYS A 75 -3.93 -25.09 -18.33
C LYS A 75 -3.79 -24.00 -17.26
N LEU A 76 -4.90 -23.35 -16.90
CA LEU A 76 -4.93 -22.53 -15.68
C LEU A 76 -4.45 -23.40 -14.50
N LYS A 77 -3.62 -22.84 -13.61
CA LYS A 77 -3.29 -23.51 -12.35
C LYS A 77 -4.62 -23.92 -11.69
N LYS A 78 -4.69 -25.19 -11.24
CA LYS A 78 -5.88 -25.77 -10.62
C LYS A 78 -6.42 -24.85 -9.52
N LYS A 79 -7.73 -24.56 -9.61
CA LYS A 79 -8.66 -24.03 -8.60
C LYS A 79 -7.99 -23.31 -7.42
N ASP A 80 -8.21 -22.00 -7.36
CA ASP A 80 -7.99 -21.17 -6.17
C ASP A 80 -8.47 -21.91 -4.92
N LYS A 81 -7.53 -22.44 -4.13
CA LYS A 81 -7.87 -23.09 -2.86
C LYS A 81 -8.47 -22.10 -1.85
N HIS A 82 -8.36 -20.79 -2.08
CA HIS A 82 -8.64 -19.73 -1.10
C HIS A 82 -9.34 -18.46 -1.66
N GLY A 83 -9.86 -18.46 -2.89
CA GLY A 83 -10.58 -17.29 -3.44
C GLY A 83 -9.71 -16.05 -3.71
N THR A 84 -8.40 -16.21 -3.89
CA THR A 84 -7.45 -15.10 -4.04
C THR A 84 -7.75 -14.21 -5.25
N THR A 85 -8.21 -14.79 -6.36
CA THR A 85 -8.61 -14.05 -7.57
C THR A 85 -9.83 -13.19 -7.31
N GLU A 86 -10.82 -13.72 -6.59
CA GLU A 86 -12.03 -12.98 -6.20
C GLU A 86 -11.68 -11.80 -5.29
N ILE A 87 -10.80 -12.01 -4.30
CA ILE A 87 -10.31 -10.95 -3.42
C ILE A 87 -9.63 -9.84 -4.24
N MET A 88 -8.78 -10.19 -5.22
CA MET A 88 -8.14 -9.21 -6.08
C MET A 88 -9.16 -8.44 -6.93
N ASN A 89 -10.13 -9.13 -7.52
CA ASN A 89 -11.15 -8.50 -8.36
C ASN A 89 -12.00 -7.52 -7.55
N ASN A 90 -12.48 -7.94 -6.38
CA ASN A 90 -13.23 -7.08 -5.47
C ASN A 90 -12.43 -5.84 -5.05
N TYR A 91 -11.13 -6.00 -4.81
CA TYR A 91 -10.24 -4.89 -4.52
C TYR A 91 -10.09 -3.92 -5.70
N LEU A 92 -9.91 -4.45 -6.91
CA LEU A 92 -9.82 -3.65 -8.13
C LEU A 92 -11.14 -2.90 -8.42
N ASP A 93 -12.28 -3.54 -8.17
CA ASP A 93 -13.59 -2.93 -8.34
C ASP A 93 -13.78 -1.77 -7.36
N TRP A 94 -13.41 -1.93 -6.09
CA TRP A 94 -13.42 -0.84 -5.11
C TRP A 94 -12.54 0.34 -5.57
N ILE A 95 -11.31 0.08 -6.02
CA ILE A 95 -10.41 1.13 -6.51
C ILE A 95 -11.07 1.91 -7.65
N LYS A 96 -11.59 1.20 -8.66
CA LYS A 96 -12.17 1.80 -9.86
C LYS A 96 -13.45 2.58 -9.58
N ASN A 97 -14.33 2.04 -8.74
CA ASN A 97 -15.67 2.59 -8.55
C ASN A 97 -15.72 3.67 -7.47
N ASP A 98 -14.88 3.58 -6.42
CA ASP A 98 -15.10 4.36 -5.20
C ASP A 98 -14.00 5.39 -4.88
N THR A 99 -12.90 5.46 -5.65
CA THR A 99 -11.72 6.23 -5.21
C THR A 99 -11.02 7.10 -6.26
N GLY A 100 -11.11 6.78 -7.56
CA GLY A 100 -10.32 7.48 -8.60
C GLY A 100 -8.81 7.26 -8.49
N ILE A 101 -8.37 6.27 -7.71
CA ILE A 101 -6.96 5.96 -7.48
C ILE A 101 -6.33 5.32 -8.72
N GLN A 102 -5.12 5.75 -9.06
CA GLN A 102 -4.27 5.08 -10.04
C GLN A 102 -3.59 3.86 -9.41
N PHE A 103 -3.94 2.66 -9.89
CA PHE A 103 -3.42 1.40 -9.38
C PHE A 103 -2.32 0.83 -10.27
N HIS A 104 -1.16 0.52 -9.67
CA HIS A 104 -0.03 -0.12 -10.34
C HIS A 104 0.20 -1.51 -9.74
N ASN A 105 -0.07 -2.55 -10.54
CA ASN A 105 0.23 -3.94 -10.20
C ASN A 105 1.60 -4.33 -10.75
N LEU A 106 2.62 -4.34 -9.89
CA LEU A 106 4.00 -4.60 -10.26
C LEU A 106 4.42 -6.00 -9.78
N LEU A 107 4.80 -6.85 -10.75
CA LEU A 107 5.22 -8.21 -10.47
C LEU A 107 6.53 -8.20 -9.68
N PHE A 108 6.47 -8.68 -8.45
CA PHE A 108 7.66 -8.92 -7.64
C PHE A 108 7.45 -10.20 -6.84
N GLU A 109 8.19 -11.24 -7.23
CA GLU A 109 8.25 -12.50 -6.49
C GLU A 109 9.22 -12.35 -5.32
N SER A 110 8.90 -12.97 -4.18
CA SER A 110 9.83 -12.96 -3.05
C SER A 110 11.02 -13.85 -3.36
N SER A 111 12.24 -13.40 -3.09
CA SER A 111 13.44 -14.21 -3.26
C SER A 111 13.34 -15.50 -2.43
N GLN A 112 13.62 -16.65 -3.03
CA GLN A 112 13.65 -17.96 -2.36
C GLN A 112 14.91 -18.75 -2.74
N GLU A 113 15.36 -19.63 -1.85
CA GLU A 113 16.41 -20.62 -2.16
C GLU A 113 15.87 -21.78 -3.02
N PRO A 114 16.73 -22.46 -3.79
CA PRO A 114 17.93 -21.97 -4.47
C PRO A 114 17.53 -21.57 -5.90
N PHE A 115 18.13 -20.50 -6.45
CA PHE A 115 17.93 -20.03 -7.84
C PHE A 115 16.64 -19.24 -8.10
N ASN A 116 16.69 -17.91 -7.86
CA ASN A 116 15.91 -17.01 -8.71
C ASN A 116 16.54 -17.07 -10.12
N LYS A 117 15.74 -17.26 -11.16
CA LYS A 117 16.27 -17.24 -12.53
C LYS A 117 16.74 -15.81 -12.84
N PRO A 118 17.75 -15.62 -13.71
CA PRO A 118 18.15 -14.28 -14.13
C PRO A 118 16.97 -13.41 -14.62
N GLN A 119 15.99 -14.04 -15.27
CA GLN A 119 14.75 -13.43 -15.73
C GLN A 119 13.89 -12.90 -14.58
N ASP A 120 13.80 -13.63 -13.47
CA ASP A 120 13.01 -13.24 -12.30
C ASP A 120 13.65 -12.02 -11.61
N ILE A 121 14.99 -11.97 -11.56
CA ILE A 121 15.76 -10.84 -11.05
C ILE A 121 15.59 -9.60 -11.94
N GLU A 122 15.69 -9.76 -13.27
CA GLU A 122 15.46 -8.67 -14.23
C GLU A 122 14.04 -8.11 -14.11
N GLN A 123 13.04 -8.98 -14.02
CA GLN A 123 11.65 -8.57 -13.84
C GLN A 123 11.43 -7.84 -12.50
N ALA A 124 12.02 -8.34 -11.40
CA ALA A 124 11.92 -7.70 -10.09
C ALA A 124 12.57 -6.31 -10.09
N THR A 125 13.79 -6.18 -10.61
CA THR A 125 14.49 -4.90 -10.68
C THR A 125 13.76 -3.90 -11.58
N LYS A 126 13.19 -4.34 -12.70
CA LYS A 126 12.32 -3.51 -13.54
C LYS A 126 11.08 -2.99 -12.79
N SER A 127 10.38 -3.86 -12.08
CA SER A 127 9.24 -3.48 -11.24
C SER A 127 9.63 -2.47 -10.16
N LEU A 128 10.77 -2.69 -9.49
CA LEU A 128 11.30 -1.78 -8.47
C LEU A 128 11.69 -0.41 -9.04
N THR A 129 12.31 -0.37 -10.23
CA THR A 129 12.62 0.89 -10.93
C THR A 129 11.35 1.67 -11.25
N ILE A 130 10.32 1.00 -11.79
CA ILE A 130 9.02 1.64 -12.06
C ILE A 130 8.42 2.20 -10.77
N ALA A 131 8.44 1.43 -9.68
CA ALA A 131 7.90 1.88 -8.40
C ALA A 131 8.66 3.10 -7.84
N LEU A 132 9.99 3.11 -7.90
CA LEU A 132 10.81 4.25 -7.49
C LEU A 132 10.53 5.49 -8.36
N GLN A 133 10.34 5.30 -9.67
CA GLN A 133 9.98 6.39 -10.58
C GLN A 133 8.60 6.99 -10.27
N LEU A 134 7.64 6.15 -9.84
CA LEU A 134 6.33 6.61 -9.37
C LEU A 134 6.45 7.41 -8.06
N ILE A 135 7.32 6.98 -7.14
CA ILE A 135 7.60 7.70 -5.88
C ILE A 135 8.30 9.04 -6.14
N LEU A 136 9.11 9.15 -7.19
CA LEU A 136 9.81 10.39 -7.56
C LEU A 136 8.90 11.49 -8.13
N ASN A 137 7.64 11.18 -8.50
CA ASN A 137 6.73 12.15 -9.08
C ASN A 137 5.74 12.66 -8.03
N LYS A 138 5.90 13.93 -7.63
CA LYS A 138 5.06 14.60 -6.60
C LYS A 138 3.56 14.55 -6.90
N GLN A 139 3.17 14.46 -8.18
CA GLN A 139 1.76 14.38 -8.57
C GLN A 139 1.07 13.07 -8.18
N ASN A 140 1.84 11.99 -7.98
CA ASN A 140 1.32 10.69 -7.56
C ASN A 140 0.98 10.65 -6.06
N HIS A 141 1.39 11.65 -5.27
CA HIS A 141 1.16 11.65 -3.83
C HIS A 141 -0.24 12.15 -3.46
N PRO A 142 -0.91 11.55 -2.45
CA PRO A 142 -0.37 10.51 -1.54
C PRO A 142 -0.39 9.07 -2.11
N ILE A 143 0.67 8.31 -1.79
CA ILE A 143 0.90 6.94 -2.30
C ILE A 143 0.73 5.91 -1.18
N LEU A 144 0.02 4.81 -1.45
CA LEU A 144 0.09 3.60 -0.62
C LEU A 144 0.89 2.51 -1.34
N ILE A 145 1.94 2.01 -0.69
CA ILE A 145 2.73 0.87 -1.13
C ILE A 145 2.31 -0.35 -0.34
N HIS A 146 1.87 -1.43 -1.00
CA HIS A 146 1.54 -2.65 -0.29
C HIS A 146 1.93 -3.93 -1.03
N SER A 147 1.98 -5.02 -0.28
CA SER A 147 2.12 -6.39 -0.78
C SER A 147 1.15 -7.27 0.00
N ASN A 148 1.32 -8.60 0.00
CA ASN A 148 0.40 -9.49 0.73
C ASN A 148 0.40 -9.19 2.25
N LYS A 149 1.58 -9.19 2.87
CA LYS A 149 1.73 -8.94 4.33
C LYS A 149 2.39 -7.59 4.66
N GLY A 150 2.85 -6.84 3.65
CA GLY A 150 3.55 -5.58 3.89
C GLY A 150 4.89 -5.78 4.59
N LYS A 151 5.56 -6.90 4.33
CA LYS A 151 6.83 -7.32 4.95
C LYS A 151 7.96 -7.19 3.92
N HIS A 152 8.44 -8.31 3.39
CA HIS A 152 9.57 -8.44 2.45
C HIS A 152 9.50 -7.49 1.25
N ARG A 153 8.59 -7.74 0.29
CA ARG A 153 8.48 -6.95 -0.97
C ARG A 153 8.33 -5.45 -0.74
N THR A 154 7.41 -5.08 0.15
CA THR A 154 7.19 -3.67 0.55
C THR A 154 8.42 -3.08 1.26
N GLY A 155 9.06 -3.87 2.13
CA GLY A 155 10.27 -3.49 2.85
C GLY A 155 11.46 -3.27 1.95
N VAL A 156 11.64 -4.09 0.91
CA VAL A 156 12.67 -3.91 -0.12
C VAL A 156 12.49 -2.57 -0.84
N LEU A 157 11.30 -2.29 -1.36
CA LEU A 157 11.07 -1.02 -2.05
C LEU A 157 11.29 0.19 -1.13
N ILE A 158 10.83 0.12 0.12
CA ILE A 158 11.05 1.19 1.10
C ILE A 158 12.54 1.33 1.43
N GLY A 159 13.25 0.23 1.65
CA GLY A 159 14.70 0.25 1.91
C GLY A 159 15.48 0.86 0.74
N LEU A 160 15.09 0.55 -0.50
CA LEU A 160 15.63 1.17 -1.69
C LEU A 160 15.29 2.67 -1.79
N MET A 161 14.07 3.06 -1.43
CA MET A 161 13.68 4.47 -1.32
C MET A 161 14.57 5.21 -0.30
N ARG A 162 14.77 4.63 0.89
CA ARG A 162 15.66 5.18 1.92
C ARG A 162 17.10 5.31 1.42
N LYS A 163 17.62 4.27 0.75
CA LYS A 163 18.99 4.24 0.22
C LYS A 163 19.19 5.26 -0.89
N VAL A 164 18.40 5.14 -1.96
CA VAL A 164 18.63 5.82 -3.23
C VAL A 164 18.08 7.25 -3.22
N LEU A 165 16.91 7.47 -2.62
CA LEU A 165 16.25 8.79 -2.66
C LEU A 165 16.58 9.65 -1.45
N GLN A 166 16.81 9.04 -0.28
CA GLN A 166 17.02 9.77 0.98
C GLN A 166 18.44 9.67 1.53
N GLY A 167 19.32 8.83 0.95
CA GLY A 167 20.70 8.67 1.38
C GLY A 167 20.86 8.23 2.84
N TRP A 168 19.99 7.35 3.32
CA TRP A 168 20.14 6.75 4.65
C TRP A 168 21.31 5.76 4.68
N CYS A 169 21.92 5.57 5.86
CA CYS A 169 22.92 4.54 6.06
C CYS A 169 22.26 3.14 6.12
N LEU A 170 22.99 2.10 5.68
CA LEU A 170 22.48 0.73 5.61
C LEU A 170 22.01 0.20 6.97
N SER A 171 22.67 0.56 8.07
CA SER A 171 22.26 0.15 9.41
C SER A 171 20.84 0.62 9.76
N GLY A 172 20.53 1.90 9.50
CA GLY A 172 19.20 2.45 9.73
C GLY A 172 18.14 1.87 8.78
N ILE A 173 18.54 1.58 7.54
CA ILE A 173 17.66 0.92 6.57
C ILE A 173 17.31 -0.50 7.01
N PHE A 174 18.31 -1.28 7.46
CA PHE A 174 18.12 -2.65 7.90
C PHE A 174 17.31 -2.72 9.19
N GLU A 175 17.50 -1.78 10.12
CA GLU A 175 16.68 -1.68 11.34
C GLU A 175 15.20 -1.40 11.01
N GLU A 176 14.91 -0.45 10.10
CA GLU A 176 13.54 -0.19 9.65
C GLU A 176 12.96 -1.44 8.96
N TYR A 177 13.72 -2.09 8.08
CA TYR A 177 13.30 -3.31 7.40
C TYR A 177 12.92 -4.42 8.41
N GLU A 178 13.81 -4.74 9.34
CA GLU A 178 13.63 -5.83 10.31
C GLU A 178 12.40 -5.61 11.21
N LYS A 179 12.18 -4.35 11.62
CA LYS A 179 11.01 -3.94 12.42
C LYS A 179 9.69 -4.35 11.77
N PHE A 180 9.56 -4.21 10.45
CA PHE A 180 8.34 -4.57 9.72
C PHE A 180 8.31 -6.00 9.20
N ALA A 181 9.46 -6.56 8.82
CA ALA A 181 9.56 -7.95 8.37
C ALA A 181 9.24 -8.94 9.51
N MET A 182 9.55 -8.58 10.76
CA MET A 182 9.51 -9.46 11.92
C MET A 182 10.39 -10.71 11.71
N GLY A 183 11.56 -10.52 11.12
CA GLY A 183 12.50 -11.59 10.76
C GLY A 183 13.54 -11.08 9.76
N LYS A 184 14.69 -11.74 9.71
CA LYS A 184 15.75 -11.43 8.76
C LYS A 184 15.53 -12.16 7.44
N SER A 185 15.79 -11.47 6.34
CA SER A 185 15.77 -12.02 4.98
C SER A 185 17.05 -11.57 4.30
N GLU A 186 18.08 -12.40 4.32
CA GLU A 186 19.42 -12.04 3.84
C GLU A 186 19.39 -11.53 2.40
N TYR A 187 18.57 -12.15 1.53
CA TYR A 187 18.42 -11.75 0.14
C TYR A 187 17.76 -10.38 -0.05
N ASP A 188 16.79 -10.03 0.79
CA ASP A 188 16.16 -8.72 0.71
C ASP A 188 17.17 -7.64 1.11
N LEU A 189 17.96 -7.90 2.15
CA LEU A 189 19.02 -7.00 2.61
C LEU A 189 20.14 -6.89 1.57
N GLU A 190 20.57 -8.00 0.97
CA GLU A 190 21.56 -8.04 -0.11
C GLU A 190 21.09 -7.26 -1.34
N LEU A 191 19.82 -7.42 -1.74
CA LEU A 191 19.24 -6.64 -2.84
C LEU A 191 19.21 -5.15 -2.50
N ILE A 192 18.79 -4.80 -1.28
CA ILE A 192 18.82 -3.41 -0.81
C ILE A 192 20.25 -2.88 -0.80
N GLU A 193 21.26 -3.67 -0.47
CA GLU A 193 22.66 -3.25 -0.42
C GLU A 193 23.25 -3.06 -1.84
N LEU A 194 23.18 -4.11 -2.66
CA LEU A 194 23.94 -4.21 -3.91
C LEU A 194 23.27 -3.51 -5.10
N TRP A 195 21.93 -3.49 -5.18
CA TRP A 195 21.25 -2.99 -6.37
C TRP A 195 21.10 -1.46 -6.37
N GLN A 196 21.55 -0.82 -7.45
CA GLN A 196 21.43 0.63 -7.63
C GLN A 196 20.86 0.93 -9.02
N PRO A 197 19.60 1.39 -9.12
CA PRO A 197 19.02 1.76 -10.41
C PRO A 197 19.49 3.14 -10.85
N GLU A 198 19.53 3.34 -12.16
CA GLU A 198 19.50 4.67 -12.76
C GLU A 198 18.06 5.18 -12.77
N LEU A 199 17.83 6.34 -12.15
CA LEU A 199 16.51 6.96 -12.04
C LEU A 199 16.54 8.34 -12.69
N TYR A 200 15.46 8.69 -13.38
CA TYR A 200 15.27 10.04 -13.89
C TYR A 200 14.61 10.90 -12.81
N VAL A 201 15.27 11.98 -12.41
CA VAL A 201 14.76 12.93 -11.42
C VAL A 201 14.45 14.25 -12.13
N ASP A 202 13.18 14.65 -12.10
CA ASP A 202 12.76 15.98 -12.53
C ASP A 202 12.79 16.92 -11.32
N ASP A 203 13.78 17.82 -11.29
CA ASP A 203 13.98 18.77 -10.19
C ASP A 203 12.77 19.68 -9.93
N ASN A 204 11.92 19.90 -10.93
CA ASN A 204 10.72 20.73 -10.78
C ASN A 204 9.55 19.98 -10.14
N ASN A 205 9.59 18.64 -10.13
CA ASN A 205 8.46 17.80 -9.77
C ASN A 205 8.83 16.68 -8.76
N LYS A 206 10.05 16.70 -8.21
CA LYS A 206 10.46 15.75 -7.17
C LYS A 206 9.87 16.12 -5.80
N PRO A 207 9.57 15.12 -4.95
CA PRO A 207 9.24 15.36 -3.55
C PRO A 207 10.41 15.94 -2.75
N ASP A 208 10.10 16.69 -1.70
CA ASP A 208 11.08 17.44 -0.90
C ASP A 208 12.05 16.53 -0.12
N PHE A 209 11.68 15.26 0.10
CA PHE A 209 12.53 14.28 0.77
C PHE A 209 13.63 13.70 -0.13
N VAL A 210 13.59 13.96 -1.44
CA VAL A 210 14.56 13.44 -2.41
C VAL A 210 15.84 14.29 -2.33
N ARG A 211 16.92 13.68 -1.86
CA ARG A 211 18.26 14.29 -1.85
C ARG A 211 18.78 14.34 -3.29
N THR A 212 19.08 15.55 -3.74
CA THR A 212 19.90 15.85 -4.93
C THR A 212 21.35 16.01 -4.54
#